data_AF-A0A1V2IDC1-F1
#
_entry.id   AF-A0A1V2IDC1-F1
#
_cell.length_a   1.000
_cell.length_b   1.000
_cell.length_c   1.000
_cell.angle_alpha   90.00
_cell.angle_beta   90.00
_cell.angle_gamma   90.00
#
_symmetry.space_group_name_H-M   'P 1'
#
loop_
_entity.id
_entity.type
_entity.pdbx_description
1 polymer ?
#
loop_
_entity_poly.entity_id
_entity_poly.type
_entity_poly.pdbx_seq_one_letter_code
_entity_poly.pdbx_strand_id
1 'polypeptide(L)'
;MCEWYREVDVMAQPVRARRLTDEEGRRLLRIVRRGTHSSVRFRRALIIMASASGNTVPAIARLVAADEDTVRQVIHRFNEIGLDCLDPHWAGGRPRRISPEDEAFLVAAAQTRPTRLGRPFT
;
A
#
# COMPACT_ATOMS: atom_id res chain seq x y z
N MET A 1 -28.25 -27.35 13.44
CA MET A 1 -27.26 -26.40 12.86
C MET A 1 -27.64 -25.02 13.34
N CYS A 2 -26.81 -24.47 14.23
CA CYS A 2 -27.16 -23.44 15.20
C CYS A 2 -27.39 -22.04 14.62
N GLU A 3 -28.29 -21.29 15.27
CA GLU A 3 -28.61 -19.87 15.06
C GLU A 3 -27.44 -18.90 15.32
N TRP A 4 -26.29 -19.41 15.75
CA TRP A 4 -25.08 -18.64 16.09
C TRP A 4 -24.34 -18.03 14.90
N TYR A 5 -24.73 -18.31 13.66
CA TYR A 5 -24.16 -17.64 12.47
C TYR A 5 -24.93 -16.37 12.05
N ARG A 6 -26.06 -16.07 12.70
CA ARG A 6 -26.92 -14.92 12.37
C ARG A 6 -26.59 -13.66 13.19
N GLU A 7 -25.76 -13.77 14.23
CA GLU A 7 -25.47 -12.70 15.21
C GLU A 7 -24.17 -11.92 14.95
N VAL A 8 -23.25 -12.43 14.12
CA VAL A 8 -22.02 -11.67 13.75
C VAL A 8 -22.29 -10.59 12.70
N ASP A 9 -23.55 -10.44 12.30
CA ASP A 9 -24.02 -9.43 11.35
C ASP A 9 -24.46 -8.13 12.04
N VAL A 10 -23.78 -7.76 13.13
CA VAL A 10 -23.84 -6.38 13.66
C VAL A 10 -23.02 -5.52 12.69
N MET A 11 -23.65 -5.22 11.57
CA MET A 11 -23.15 -4.49 10.40
C MET A 11 -22.39 -3.22 10.78
N ALA A 12 -21.06 -3.31 10.87
CA ALA A 12 -20.20 -2.15 10.65
C ALA A 12 -20.54 -1.62 9.25
N GLN A 13 -20.96 -0.35 9.16
CA GLN A 13 -21.41 0.19 7.88
C GLN A 13 -20.35 -0.03 6.80
N PRO A 14 -20.74 -0.51 5.60
CA PRO A 14 -19.79 -0.73 4.52
C PRO A 14 -18.99 0.55 4.25
N VAL A 15 -17.66 0.44 4.29
CA VAL A 15 -16.76 1.58 4.08
C VAL A 15 -16.97 2.14 2.67
N ARG A 16 -17.22 3.44 2.58
CA ARG A 16 -17.46 4.17 1.32
C ARG A 16 -16.60 5.43 1.26
N ALA A 17 -16.20 5.80 0.05
CA ALA A 17 -15.60 7.11 -0.18
C ALA A 17 -16.63 8.19 0.14
N ARG A 18 -16.20 9.24 0.86
CA ARG A 18 -17.00 10.45 1.01
C ARG A 18 -17.31 11.06 -0.35
N ARG A 19 -18.29 11.96 -0.39
CA ARG A 19 -18.61 12.71 -1.61
C ARG A 19 -17.35 13.38 -2.17
N LEU A 20 -17.11 13.15 -3.45
CA LEU A 20 -16.03 13.79 -4.20
C LEU A 20 -16.41 15.25 -4.46
N THR A 21 -15.43 16.14 -4.36
CA THR A 21 -15.57 17.48 -4.97
C THR A 21 -15.45 17.38 -6.49
N ASP A 22 -15.93 18.40 -7.20
CA ASP A 22 -15.80 18.45 -8.66
C ASP A 22 -14.32 18.43 -9.11
N GLU A 23 -13.45 19.09 -8.34
CA GLU A 23 -12.01 19.09 -8.60
C GLU A 23 -11.42 17.68 -8.42
N GLU A 24 -11.77 17.00 -7.33
CA GLU A 24 -11.32 15.65 -7.05
C GLU A 24 -11.77 14.68 -8.15
N GLY A 25 -13.04 14.75 -8.53
CA GLY A 25 -13.62 13.96 -9.61
C GLY A 25 -12.91 14.18 -10.95
N ARG A 26 -12.66 15.44 -11.33
CA ARG A 26 -11.93 15.79 -12.56
C ARG A 26 -10.50 15.25 -12.54
N ARG A 27 -9.80 15.33 -11.40
CA ARG A 27 -8.42 14.84 -11.26
C ARG A 27 -8.36 13.31 -11.34
N LEU A 28 -9.28 12.61 -10.67
CA LEU A 28 -9.42 11.15 -10.75
C LEU A 28 -9.73 10.69 -12.18
N LEU A 29 -10.67 11.34 -12.88
CA LEU A 29 -11.00 11.05 -14.27
C LEU A 29 -9.79 11.23 -15.20
N ARG A 30 -9.01 12.30 -15.00
CA ARG A 30 -7.78 12.53 -15.77
C ARG A 30 -6.77 11.40 -15.58
N ILE A 31 -6.59 10.93 -14.34
CA ILE A 31 -5.67 9.84 -14.03
C ILE A 31 -6.12 8.53 -14.69
N VAL A 32 -7.38 8.18 -14.55
CA VAL A 32 -7.94 6.93 -15.10
C VAL A 32 -7.92 6.92 -16.63
N ARG A 33 -8.18 8.06 -17.29
CA ARG A 33 -8.22 8.14 -18.76
C ARG A 33 -6.86 8.17 -19.45
N ARG A 34 -5.84 8.78 -18.82
CA ARG A 34 -4.55 9.04 -19.52
C ARG A 34 -3.58 7.87 -19.52
N GLY A 35 -3.72 6.89 -18.63
CA GLY A 35 -2.90 5.66 -18.65
C GLY A 35 -1.40 5.81 -18.36
N THR A 36 -0.86 7.04 -18.25
CA THR A 36 0.59 7.30 -18.05
C THR A 36 1.01 7.40 -16.57
N HIS A 37 0.17 6.98 -15.63
CA HIS A 37 0.46 7.08 -14.19
C HIS A 37 1.06 5.79 -13.64
N SER A 38 1.73 5.87 -12.49
CA SER A 38 2.19 4.67 -11.78
C SER A 38 1.00 3.73 -11.54
N SER A 39 1.25 2.42 -11.62
CA SER A 39 0.21 1.41 -11.43
C SER A 39 -0.52 1.55 -10.09
N VAL A 40 0.21 1.98 -9.05
CA VAL A 40 -0.33 2.29 -7.72
C VAL A 40 -1.31 3.47 -7.78
N ARG A 41 -0.87 4.61 -8.35
CA ARG A 41 -1.69 5.82 -8.45
C ARG A 41 -2.95 5.57 -9.27
N PHE A 42 -2.83 4.83 -10.37
CA PHE A 42 -3.97 4.43 -11.21
C PHE A 42 -4.97 3.54 -10.44
N ARG A 43 -4.49 2.46 -9.79
CA ARG A 43 -5.37 1.55 -9.03
C ARG A 43 -6.10 2.28 -7.90
N ARG A 44 -5.39 3.12 -7.12
CA ARG A 44 -6.01 3.90 -6.04
C ARG A 44 -7.05 4.89 -6.57
N ALA A 45 -6.79 5.54 -7.70
CA ALA A 45 -7.77 6.42 -8.34
C ALA A 45 -9.02 5.65 -8.80
N LEU A 46 -8.85 4.44 -9.37
CA LEU A 46 -9.95 3.59 -9.79
C LEU A 46 -10.78 3.10 -8.60
N ILE A 47 -10.15 2.74 -7.48
CA ILE A 47 -10.83 2.38 -6.22
C ILE A 47 -11.75 3.51 -5.75
N ILE A 48 -11.22 4.73 -5.64
CA ILE A 48 -11.97 5.89 -5.13
C ILE A 48 -13.14 6.22 -6.06
N MET A 49 -12.90 6.24 -7.37
CA MET A 49 -13.94 6.50 -8.36
C MET A 49 -15.05 5.45 -8.32
N ALA A 50 -14.69 4.16 -8.26
CA ALA A 50 -15.67 3.08 -8.20
C ALA A 50 -16.47 3.11 -6.88
N SER A 51 -15.83 3.41 -5.75
CA SER A 51 -16.49 3.55 -4.45
C SER A 51 -17.48 4.72 -4.43
N ALA A 52 -17.06 5.89 -4.95
CA ALA A 52 -17.92 7.07 -5.08
C ALA A 52 -19.11 6.82 -6.03
N SER A 53 -18.94 5.99 -7.06
CA SER A 53 -20.01 5.56 -7.97
C SER A 53 -20.94 4.49 -7.38
N GLY A 54 -20.75 4.08 -6.13
CA GLY A 54 -21.67 3.19 -5.45
C GLY A 54 -21.28 1.71 -5.42
N ASN A 55 -20.12 1.33 -5.97
CA ASN A 55 -19.69 -0.08 -6.02
C ASN A 55 -19.34 -0.62 -4.63
N THR A 56 -19.57 -1.92 -4.44
CA THR A 56 -19.21 -2.62 -3.19
C THR A 56 -17.71 -2.91 -3.15
N VAL A 57 -17.14 -2.97 -1.94
CA VAL A 57 -15.72 -3.31 -1.73
C VAL A 57 -15.32 -4.62 -2.45
N PRO A 58 -16.09 -5.72 -2.37
CA PRO A 58 -15.76 -6.95 -3.09
C PRO A 58 -15.75 -6.80 -4.62
N ALA A 59 -16.66 -5.99 -5.18
CA ALA A 59 -16.69 -5.73 -6.63
C ALA A 59 -15.47 -4.91 -7.07
N ILE A 60 -15.09 -3.91 -6.28
CA ILE A 60 -13.90 -3.09 -6.53
C ILE A 60 -12.63 -3.93 -6.43
N ALA A 61 -12.50 -4.78 -5.41
CA ALA A 61 -11.36 -5.66 -5.21
C ALA A 61 -11.12 -6.56 -6.44
N ARG A 62 -12.18 -7.15 -6.98
CA ARG A 62 -12.13 -7.92 -8.25
C ARG A 62 -11.71 -7.05 -9.44
N LEU A 63 -12.27 -5.84 -9.56
CA LEU A 63 -11.96 -4.91 -10.66
C LEU A 63 -10.47 -4.52 -10.68
N VAL A 64 -9.87 -4.27 -9.52
CA VAL A 64 -8.47 -3.79 -9.43
C VAL A 64 -7.45 -4.91 -9.20
N ALA A 65 -7.90 -6.17 -9.14
CA ALA A 65 -7.10 -7.34 -8.77
C ALA A 65 -6.31 -7.12 -7.46
N ALA A 66 -7.02 -6.70 -6.41
CA ALA A 66 -6.47 -6.49 -5.07
C ALA A 66 -7.34 -7.20 -4.02
N ASP A 67 -6.85 -7.29 -2.80
CA ASP A 67 -7.65 -7.76 -1.67
C ASP A 67 -8.62 -6.66 -1.17
N GLU A 68 -9.68 -7.08 -0.47
CA GLU A 68 -10.69 -6.16 0.04
C GLU A 68 -10.18 -5.23 1.14
N ASP A 69 -9.21 -5.65 1.94
CA ASP A 69 -8.61 -4.82 2.99
C ASP A 69 -7.81 -3.65 2.38
N THR A 70 -7.05 -3.90 1.32
CA THR A 70 -6.40 -2.84 0.52
C THR A 70 -7.42 -1.82 0.03
N VAL A 71 -8.59 -2.27 -0.46
CA VAL A 71 -9.66 -1.37 -0.90
C VAL A 71 -10.19 -0.53 0.27
N ARG A 72 -10.48 -1.16 1.42
CA ARG A 72 -10.94 -0.45 2.63
C ARG A 72 -9.90 0.58 3.09
N GLN A 73 -8.62 0.20 3.16
CA GLN A 73 -7.53 1.09 3.55
C GLN A 73 -7.43 2.32 2.63
N VAL A 74 -7.53 2.13 1.32
CA VAL A 74 -7.49 3.25 0.36
C VAL A 74 -8.69 4.19 0.56
N ILE A 75 -9.88 3.65 0.79
CA ILE A 75 -11.08 4.46 1.03
C ILE A 75 -10.96 5.23 2.35
N HIS A 76 -10.51 4.59 3.44
CA HIS A 76 -10.25 5.26 4.71
C HIS A 76 -9.24 6.39 4.53
N ARG A 77 -8.12 6.11 3.85
CA ARG A 77 -7.09 7.11 3.60
C ARG A 77 -7.59 8.28 2.76
N PHE A 78 -8.43 8.03 1.75
CA PHE A 78 -9.08 9.09 0.99
C PHE A 78 -9.99 9.95 1.87
N ASN A 79 -10.77 9.32 2.75
CA ASN A 79 -11.65 10.05 3.65
C ASN A 79 -10.86 10.93 4.65
N GLU A 80 -9.67 10.50 5.07
CA GLU A 80 -8.79 11.26 5.97
C GLU A 80 -8.03 12.41 5.28
N ILE A 81 -7.39 12.14 4.13
CA ILE A 81 -6.40 13.06 3.53
C ILE A 81 -6.70 13.41 2.07
N GLY A 82 -7.85 13.01 1.53
CA GLY A 82 -8.23 13.30 0.14
C GLY A 82 -7.28 12.66 -0.86
N LEU A 83 -6.98 13.37 -1.95
CA LEU A 83 -6.19 12.82 -3.07
C LEU A 83 -4.71 12.58 -2.76
N ASP A 84 -4.20 13.05 -1.62
CA ASP A 84 -2.85 12.72 -1.18
C ASP A 84 -2.72 11.22 -0.86
N CYS A 85 -3.84 10.51 -0.66
CA CYS A 85 -3.85 9.06 -0.53
C CYS A 85 -3.37 8.32 -1.79
N LEU A 86 -3.32 8.98 -2.95
CA LEU A 86 -2.89 8.37 -4.21
C LEU A 86 -1.39 8.04 -4.22
N ASP A 87 -0.60 8.74 -3.39
CA ASP A 87 0.84 8.60 -3.29
C ASP A 87 1.20 8.09 -1.88
N PRO A 88 1.20 6.76 -1.67
CA PRO A 88 1.58 6.20 -0.39
C PRO A 88 3.00 6.61 -0.02
N HIS A 89 3.14 7.16 1.18
CA HIS A 89 4.44 7.38 1.79
C HIS A 89 4.87 6.05 2.40
N TRP A 90 5.60 5.26 1.62
CA TRP A 90 6.26 4.08 2.15
C TRP A 90 7.26 4.54 3.20
N ALA A 91 7.14 4.03 4.42
CA ALA A 91 8.17 4.24 5.41
C ALA A 91 9.50 3.78 4.79
N GLY A 92 10.53 4.63 4.89
CA GLY A 92 11.88 4.18 4.59
C GLY A 92 12.19 2.94 5.43
N GLY A 93 13.04 2.07 4.91
CA GLY A 93 13.55 0.96 5.71
C GLY A 93 14.18 1.47 7.01
N ARG A 94 14.37 0.56 7.97
CA ARG A 94 15.09 0.88 9.22
C ARG A 94 16.38 1.64 8.89
N PRO A 95 16.71 2.73 9.60
CA PRO A 95 17.95 3.46 9.37
C PRO A 95 19.14 2.52 9.28
N ARG A 96 20.05 2.78 8.34
CA ARG A 96 21.24 1.94 8.13
C ARG A 96 22.03 1.87 9.45
N ARG A 97 22.31 0.64 9.88
CA ARG A 97 23.14 0.37 11.07
C ARG A 97 24.60 0.11 10.72
N ILE A 98 24.83 -0.38 9.50
CA ILE A 98 26.16 -0.67 8.96
C ILE A 98 26.63 0.61 8.26
N SER A 99 27.74 1.16 8.73
CA SER A 99 28.39 2.32 8.12
C SER A 99 29.21 1.90 6.89
N PRO A 100 29.60 2.84 6.02
CA PRO A 100 30.53 2.56 4.93
C PRO A 100 31.88 1.99 5.41
N GLU A 101 32.32 2.37 6.62
CA GLU A 101 33.53 1.83 7.23
C GLU A 101 33.35 0.36 7.65
N ASP A 102 32.18 0.02 8.21
CA ASP A 102 31.84 -1.37 8.52
C ASP A 102 31.76 -2.22 7.24
N GLU A 103 31.19 -1.69 6.15
CA GLU A 103 31.17 -2.37 4.84
C GLU A 103 32.60 -2.59 4.33
N ALA A 104 33.46 -1.58 4.38
CA ALA A 104 34.86 -1.69 3.96
C ALA A 104 35.62 -2.72 4.81
N PHE A 105 35.40 -2.73 6.12
CA PHE A 105 35.96 -3.71 7.04
C PHE A 105 35.48 -5.13 6.70
N LEU A 106 34.17 -5.34 6.50
CA LEU A 106 33.61 -6.64 6.15
C LEU A 106 34.15 -7.15 4.80
N VAL A 107 34.25 -6.28 3.79
CA VAL A 107 34.83 -6.63 2.49
C VAL A 107 36.30 -7.01 2.62
N ALA A 108 37.10 -6.23 3.35
CA ALA A 108 38.52 -6.54 3.57
C ALA A 108 38.70 -7.84 4.36
N ALA A 109 37.89 -8.06 5.40
CA ALA A 109 37.91 -9.30 6.18
C ALA A 109 37.52 -10.51 5.31
N ALA A 110 36.48 -10.38 4.48
CA ALA A 110 36.03 -11.45 3.58
C ALA A 110 37.06 -11.80 2.49
N GLN A 111 37.82 -10.82 2.00
CA GLN A 111 38.88 -11.02 1.01
C GLN A 111 40.20 -11.53 1.62
N THR A 112 40.38 -11.37 2.93
CA THR A 112 41.59 -11.82 3.62
C THR A 112 41.54 -13.32 3.83
N ARG A 113 42.66 -14.01 3.57
CA ARG A 113 42.78 -15.45 3.85
C ARG A 113 42.44 -15.73 5.33
N PRO A 114 41.58 -16.71 5.66
CA PRO A 114 41.13 -16.93 7.04
C PRO A 114 42.28 -17.11 8.04
N THR A 115 43.35 -17.81 7.64
CA THR A 115 44.56 -18.03 8.44
C THR A 115 45.34 -16.75 8.78
N ARG A 116 45.12 -15.65 8.04
CA ARG A 116 45.74 -14.34 8.32
C ARG A 116 44.95 -13.46 9.27
N LEU A 117 43.73 -13.86 9.65
CA LEU A 117 42.87 -13.06 10.53
C LEU A 117 43.20 -13.22 12.03
N GLY A 118 44.16 -14.08 12.40
CA GLY A 118 44.55 -14.27 13.81
C GLY A 118 43.39 -14.77 14.68
N ARG A 119 42.54 -15.61 14.10
CA ARG A 119 41.37 -16.25 14.71
C ARG A 119 41.44 -17.75 14.41
N PRO A 120 40.74 -18.61 15.17
CA PRO A 120 40.76 -20.07 14.95
C PRO A 120 39.91 -20.44 13.73
N PHE A 121 40.24 -19.84 12.58
CA PHE A 121 39.72 -20.24 11.28
C PHE A 121 40.75 -21.20 10.67
N THR A 122 40.36 -22.46 10.57
CA THR A 122 41.19 -23.55 10.03
C THR A 122 41.42 -23.40 8.54
#